data_AF-A0A7V5LR34-F1
#
_entry.id   AF-A0A7V5LR34-F1
#
_cell.length_a   1.000
_cell.length_b   1.000
_cell.length_c   1.000
_cell.angle_alpha   90.00
_cell.angle_beta   90.00
_cell.angle_gamma   90.00
#
_symmetry.space_group_name_H-M   'P 1'
#
loop_
_entity.id
_entity.type
_entity.pdbx_description
1 polymer ?
#
loop_
_entity_poly.entity_id
_entity_poly.type
_entity_poly.pdbx_seq_one_letter_code
_entity_poly.pdbx_strand_id
1 'polypeptide(L)'
;FWGIFLLLGIVGQLQAGKNYYLATNPQEKIYFGHISYLENDQQEGLPLIFREGKLKSERGVLNFPLASGDTILTTSQGKCEIQFDTGTIVRLDVNSRLRLETIMAPSLSSRKRLTNLVLSQGQLYLMYKRYARSEIFQIITSRAAIKFDHNSVAYIWLDQQGNTGIEVVRGKVGVLYGAKEDNLKKEKLSSGMRVLVLADRLIRAQSLPLLAEFKLWNEEINHSFVELHEGQTPLPLPLQRLPEAVYYFAQKYGQLYGEWVWHPYLGYVWRPFANSYYPWGRWQPYYYGHWREINGELFWVPDEPWGWVPYHLGLWTWDEKLGWVWIPGSAFAPAWVTWDFFFGYYLWRPWLFCDWMLWDGYGNSSWYYDVVYPYYYDRNLVLLKKPGQQKSVLRKVRRDQLKKKTTPPFKMPREWRGFYKNYVKKLKQQDQRVLASLRKVIDNSLCLKSPQLNRLDLNRQVVRLAELSPLLASQQKGLEEFSQPPSCQEVKTQVVVDFMTAELRETLDVFTFKPLPKM
;
A
#
# COMPACT_ATOMS: atom_id res chain seq x y z
N PHE A 1 45.54 -17.90 -42.07
CA PHE A 1 44.11 -18.16 -42.30
C PHE A 1 43.33 -17.82 -41.04
N TRP A 2 42.70 -16.65 -41.04
CA TRP A 2 41.80 -16.16 -40.00
C TRP A 2 40.43 -16.82 -40.18
N GLY A 3 39.90 -17.42 -39.11
CA GLY A 3 38.53 -17.92 -39.04
C GLY A 3 37.71 -17.06 -38.09
N ILE A 4 36.83 -16.25 -38.69
CA ILE A 4 35.89 -15.33 -38.04
C ILE A 4 34.71 -16.13 -37.47
N PHE A 5 34.41 -15.97 -36.18
CA PHE A 5 33.07 -16.22 -35.64
C PHE A 5 32.52 -14.94 -35.01
N LEU A 6 31.66 -14.28 -35.78
CA LEU A 6 30.80 -13.18 -35.39
C LEU A 6 29.64 -13.75 -34.56
N LEU A 7 29.79 -13.79 -33.25
CA LEU A 7 28.65 -13.92 -32.34
C LEU A 7 28.12 -12.51 -32.05
N LEU A 8 27.07 -12.14 -32.79
CA LEU A 8 26.19 -11.02 -32.48
C LEU A 8 25.53 -11.28 -31.13
N GLY A 9 26.23 -10.94 -30.06
CA GLY A 9 25.64 -10.77 -28.74
C GLY A 9 24.71 -9.57 -28.81
N ILE A 10 23.41 -9.82 -29.00
CA ILE A 10 22.38 -8.87 -28.61
C ILE A 10 22.51 -8.76 -27.09
N VAL A 11 23.34 -7.82 -26.64
CA VAL A 11 23.30 -7.30 -25.28
C VAL A 11 21.98 -6.57 -25.18
N GLY A 12 20.91 -7.32 -24.94
CA GLY A 12 19.69 -6.77 -24.41
C GLY A 12 20.09 -6.02 -23.16
N GLN A 13 19.98 -4.70 -23.19
CA GLN A 13 20.05 -3.89 -21.99
C GLN A 13 19.01 -4.47 -21.03
N LEU A 14 19.47 -5.27 -20.05
CA LEU A 14 18.72 -5.62 -18.87
C LEU A 14 18.47 -4.29 -18.15
N GLN A 15 17.40 -3.58 -18.54
CA GLN A 15 16.85 -2.54 -17.70
C GLN A 15 16.45 -3.22 -16.40
N ALA A 16 17.28 -3.05 -15.38
CA ALA A 16 16.99 -3.49 -14.02
C ALA A 16 15.58 -3.03 -13.64
N GLY A 17 14.67 -4.00 -13.46
CA GLY A 17 13.26 -3.74 -13.22
C GLY A 17 13.06 -2.85 -11.99
N LYS A 18 12.12 -1.90 -12.08
CA LYS A 18 11.58 -1.25 -10.89
C LYS A 18 10.61 -2.24 -10.25
N ASN A 19 10.61 -2.44 -8.92
CA ASN A 19 9.61 -3.29 -8.26
C ASN A 19 8.19 -2.82 -8.59
N TYR A 20 7.99 -1.49 -8.60
CA TYR A 20 6.86 -0.80 -9.20
C TYR A 20 7.20 0.69 -9.43
N TYR A 21 6.27 1.45 -9.99
CA TYR A 21 6.27 2.93 -10.00
C TYR A 21 4.93 3.47 -9.51
N LEU A 22 4.90 4.68 -8.97
CA LEU A 22 3.65 5.29 -8.49
C LEU A 22 2.75 5.69 -9.67
N ALA A 23 1.48 5.28 -9.62
CA ALA A 23 0.49 5.53 -10.67
C ALA A 23 0.13 7.01 -10.78
N THR A 24 0.11 7.73 -9.66
CA THR A 24 -0.18 9.18 -9.58
C THR A 24 1.00 10.02 -10.06
N ASN A 25 2.23 9.60 -9.75
CA ASN A 25 3.45 10.27 -10.20
C ASN A 25 4.60 9.29 -10.50
N PRO A 26 4.78 8.85 -11.77
CA PRO A 26 5.79 7.84 -12.13
C PRO A 26 7.26 8.29 -11.96
N GLN A 27 7.48 9.59 -11.76
CA GLN A 27 8.80 10.13 -11.48
C GLN A 27 9.15 10.06 -9.99
N GLU A 28 8.11 10.06 -9.14
CA GLU A 28 8.25 9.89 -7.71
C GLU A 28 8.67 8.47 -7.37
N LYS A 29 9.51 8.36 -6.35
CA LYS A 29 10.05 7.09 -5.86
C LYS A 29 9.73 6.99 -4.39
N ILE A 30 8.49 6.62 -4.11
CA ILE A 30 8.04 6.28 -2.76
C ILE A 30 8.20 4.77 -2.60
N TYR A 31 8.66 4.36 -1.43
CA TYR A 31 8.82 2.98 -1.01
C TYR A 31 8.18 2.84 0.36
N PHE A 32 7.50 1.72 0.56
CA PHE A 32 6.81 1.43 1.80
C PHE A 32 7.37 0.15 2.43
N GLY A 33 7.33 0.13 3.76
CA GLY A 33 7.13 -1.11 4.50
C GLY A 33 5.65 -1.29 4.77
N HIS A 34 5.26 -2.49 5.17
CA HIS A 34 3.97 -2.71 5.80
C HIS A 34 4.09 -3.73 6.90
N ILE A 35 3.18 -3.66 7.87
CA ILE A 35 3.05 -4.70 8.89
C ILE A 35 2.48 -5.95 8.20
N SER A 36 3.32 -6.97 8.00
CA SER A 36 2.96 -8.21 7.31
C SER A 36 2.46 -9.30 8.24
N TYR A 37 2.76 -9.20 9.54
CA TYR A 37 2.33 -10.15 10.56
C TYR A 37 2.26 -9.49 11.94
N LEU A 38 1.30 -9.91 12.75
CA LEU A 38 1.11 -9.53 14.14
C LEU A 38 0.97 -10.79 14.97
N GLU A 39 1.74 -10.90 16.06
CA GLU A 39 1.60 -12.01 17.01
C GLU A 39 0.27 -11.95 17.76
N ASN A 40 -0.18 -10.72 18.07
CA ASN A 40 -1.42 -10.45 18.76
C ASN A 40 -2.13 -9.27 18.08
N ASP A 41 -3.28 -9.54 17.47
CA ASP A 41 -4.08 -8.56 16.73
C ASP A 41 -5.07 -7.78 17.61
N GLN A 42 -5.14 -8.09 18.91
CA GLN A 42 -5.94 -7.37 19.88
C GLN A 42 -5.33 -6.00 20.18
N GLN A 43 -6.14 -5.02 20.58
CA GLN A 43 -5.73 -3.61 20.74
C GLN A 43 -4.47 -3.41 21.59
N GLU A 44 -4.27 -4.23 22.62
CA GLU A 44 -3.11 -4.16 23.50
C GLU A 44 -1.82 -4.69 22.86
N GLY A 45 -1.93 -5.66 21.94
CA GLY A 45 -0.83 -6.25 21.19
C GLY A 45 -0.39 -5.42 19.97
N LEU A 46 -1.26 -4.55 19.47
CA LEU A 46 -0.98 -3.73 18.29
C LEU A 46 0.14 -2.70 18.56
N PRO A 47 1.19 -2.64 17.73
CA PRO A 47 2.23 -1.63 17.84
C PRO A 47 1.67 -0.21 17.68
N LEU A 48 2.32 0.74 18.32
CA LEU A 48 2.05 2.17 18.19
C LEU A 48 2.94 2.76 17.10
N ILE A 49 2.34 3.46 16.15
CA ILE A 49 3.02 4.09 15.02
C ILE A 49 2.99 5.60 15.22
N PHE A 50 4.16 6.20 15.40
CA PHE A 50 4.32 7.65 15.49
C PHE A 50 4.78 8.17 14.13
N ARG A 51 3.97 9.03 13.53
CA ARG A 51 4.23 9.64 12.23
C ARG A 51 4.66 11.09 12.40
N GLU A 52 5.66 11.50 11.63
CA GLU A 52 6.14 12.88 11.63
C GLU A 52 5.01 13.84 11.24
N GLY A 53 4.83 14.91 12.02
CA GLY A 53 3.76 15.88 11.82
C GLY A 53 2.39 15.50 12.44
N LYS A 54 2.23 14.26 12.96
CA LYS A 54 1.03 13.87 13.72
C LYS A 54 1.28 13.92 15.23
N LEU A 55 0.30 14.41 15.98
CA LEU A 55 0.38 14.54 17.45
C LEU A 55 0.11 13.23 18.19
N LYS A 56 -0.68 12.32 17.61
CA LYS A 56 -1.05 11.04 18.20
C LYS A 56 -0.39 9.88 17.44
N SER A 57 -0.07 8.83 18.18
CA SER A 57 0.26 7.54 17.59
C SER A 57 -0.99 6.84 17.05
N GLU A 58 -0.81 6.11 15.96
CA GLU A 58 -1.82 5.22 15.38
C GLU A 58 -1.56 3.76 15.81
N ARG A 59 -2.60 2.92 15.77
CA ARG A 59 -2.45 1.48 15.99
C ARG A 59 -2.04 0.82 14.67
N GLY A 60 -0.89 0.16 14.67
CA GLY A 60 -0.37 -0.57 13.51
C GLY A 60 -1.05 -1.93 13.38
N VAL A 61 -2.05 -2.01 12.52
CA VAL A 61 -2.78 -3.24 12.19
C VAL A 61 -2.12 -4.00 11.02
N LEU A 62 -2.66 -5.16 10.65
CA LEU A 62 -2.20 -5.90 9.48
C LEU A 62 -2.28 -5.00 8.22
N ASN A 63 -1.30 -5.13 7.34
CA ASN A 63 -1.11 -4.30 6.14
C ASN A 63 -0.94 -2.80 6.42
N PHE A 64 -0.70 -2.37 7.67
CA PHE A 64 -0.51 -0.96 7.97
C PHE A 64 0.72 -0.42 7.22
N PRO A 65 0.59 0.66 6.42
CA PRO A 65 1.67 1.14 5.58
C PRO A 65 2.65 1.98 6.40
N LEU A 66 3.94 1.71 6.22
CA LEU A 66 5.03 2.37 6.93
C LEU A 66 5.91 3.12 5.93
N ALA A 67 6.12 4.41 6.19
CA ALA A 67 6.91 5.31 5.34
C ALA A 67 8.18 5.79 6.06
N SER A 68 9.05 6.49 5.32
CA SER A 68 10.19 7.18 5.94
C SER A 68 9.69 8.22 6.95
N GLY A 69 10.34 8.31 8.11
CA GLY A 69 9.95 9.16 9.24
C GLY A 69 9.11 8.45 10.31
N ASP A 70 8.47 7.32 9.98
CA ASP A 70 7.63 6.58 10.94
C ASP A 70 8.47 5.92 12.03
N THR A 71 7.95 5.93 13.26
CA THR A 71 8.51 5.19 14.40
C THR A 71 7.52 4.16 14.89
N ILE A 72 7.95 2.91 14.92
CA ILE A 72 7.20 1.76 15.41
C ILE A 72 7.62 1.47 16.84
N LEU A 73 6.64 1.36 17.73
CA LEU A 73 6.82 0.94 19.12
C LEU A 73 5.93 -0.29 19.38
N THR A 74 6.52 -1.47 19.49
CA THR A 74 5.80 -2.67 19.94
C THR A 74 5.49 -2.59 21.42
N THR A 75 4.36 -3.16 21.83
CA THR A 75 3.92 -3.16 23.24
C THR A 75 4.53 -4.35 23.98
N SER A 76 4.19 -4.51 25.26
CA SER A 76 4.54 -5.71 26.02
C SER A 76 3.70 -6.94 25.67
N GLN A 77 2.66 -6.78 24.82
CA GLN A 77 1.64 -7.81 24.54
C GLN A 77 1.69 -8.33 23.11
N GLY A 78 2.63 -7.87 22.27
CA GLY A 78 2.70 -8.31 20.89
C GLY A 78 3.98 -7.94 20.16
N LYS A 79 4.47 -8.89 19.37
CA LYS A 79 5.52 -8.74 18.36
C LYS A 79 4.91 -8.43 17.00
N CYS A 80 5.70 -7.85 16.09
CA CYS A 80 5.26 -7.61 14.72
C CYS A 80 6.36 -7.89 13.69
N GLU A 81 5.94 -8.24 12.48
CA GLU A 81 6.77 -8.32 11.29
C GLU A 81 6.47 -7.15 10.35
N ILE A 82 7.54 -6.57 9.80
CA ILE A 82 7.50 -5.55 8.77
C ILE A 82 8.13 -6.13 7.52
N GLN A 83 7.39 -6.09 6.41
CA GLN A 83 7.90 -6.44 5.09
C GLN A 83 8.04 -5.17 4.24
N PHE A 84 9.25 -4.93 3.74
CA PHE A 84 9.53 -3.87 2.78
C PHE A 84 9.25 -4.32 1.35
N ASP A 85 8.97 -3.37 0.47
CA ASP A 85 8.82 -3.63 -0.97
C ASP A 85 10.06 -4.25 -1.64
N THR A 86 11.22 -4.19 -0.97
CA THR A 86 12.47 -4.86 -1.36
C THR A 86 12.52 -6.34 -0.97
N GLY A 87 11.47 -6.86 -0.33
CA GLY A 87 11.40 -8.22 0.20
C GLY A 87 12.22 -8.40 1.49
N THR A 88 12.81 -7.32 2.01
CA THR A 88 13.46 -7.34 3.32
C THR A 88 12.41 -7.48 4.40
N ILE A 89 12.69 -8.35 5.36
CA ILE A 89 11.85 -8.59 6.53
C ILE A 89 12.57 -8.07 7.77
N VAL A 90 11.86 -7.32 8.59
CA VAL A 90 12.29 -6.89 9.92
C VAL A 90 11.22 -7.30 10.91
N ARG A 91 11.60 -8.05 11.93
CA ARG A 91 10.70 -8.39 13.03
C ARG A 91 11.14 -7.69 14.30
N LEU A 92 10.18 -7.19 15.04
CA LEU A 92 10.40 -6.50 16.30
C LEU A 92 9.87 -7.36 17.43
N ASP A 93 10.68 -7.50 18.47
CA ASP A 93 10.23 -8.12 19.70
C ASP A 93 9.32 -7.16 20.49
N VAL A 94 8.71 -7.63 21.58
CA VAL A 94 7.97 -6.78 22.52
C VAL A 94 8.85 -5.61 23.02
N ASN A 95 8.21 -4.49 23.36
CA ASN A 95 8.87 -3.29 23.91
C ASN A 95 10.07 -2.78 23.08
N SER A 96 9.99 -2.88 21.76
CA SER A 96 11.04 -2.47 20.82
C SER A 96 10.63 -1.20 20.09
N ARG A 97 11.59 -0.28 19.92
CA ARG A 97 11.39 1.02 19.24
C ARG A 97 12.29 1.15 18.03
N LEU A 98 11.69 1.12 16.85
CA LEU A 98 12.37 1.20 15.56
C LEU A 98 11.88 2.43 14.79
N ARG A 99 12.78 3.33 14.40
CA ARG A 99 12.47 4.45 13.50
C ARG A 99 12.94 4.14 12.08
N LEU A 100 12.06 4.35 11.09
CA LEU A 100 12.38 4.22 9.67
C LEU A 100 12.93 5.55 9.16
N GLU A 101 14.18 5.87 9.48
CA GLU A 101 14.78 7.18 9.16
C GLU A 101 14.72 7.48 7.66
N THR A 102 15.12 6.51 6.83
CA THR A 102 14.98 6.60 5.37
C THR A 102 14.68 5.23 4.77
N ILE A 103 13.88 5.20 3.71
CA ILE A 103 13.63 4.01 2.90
C ILE A 103 14.01 4.36 1.45
N MET A 104 15.04 3.70 0.93
CA MET A 104 15.49 3.83 -0.45
C MET A 104 15.76 5.28 -0.92
N ALA A 105 16.23 6.12 0.00
CA ALA A 105 16.59 7.51 -0.25
C ALA A 105 17.84 7.62 -1.16
N PRO A 106 18.03 8.74 -1.89
CA PRO A 106 19.28 9.02 -2.58
C PRO A 106 20.46 9.08 -1.60
N SER A 107 21.56 8.38 -1.91
CA SER A 107 22.82 8.53 -1.17
C SER A 107 23.59 9.74 -1.69
N LEU A 108 24.19 10.53 -0.78
CA LEU A 108 25.04 11.68 -1.13
C LEU A 108 26.40 11.27 -1.70
N SER A 109 26.89 10.09 -1.34
CA SER A 109 28.26 9.62 -1.61
C SER A 109 28.32 8.44 -2.59
N SER A 110 27.18 7.94 -3.06
CA SER A 110 27.14 6.80 -3.97
C SER A 110 25.90 6.83 -4.86
N ARG A 111 25.95 6.09 -5.97
CA ARG A 111 24.75 5.85 -6.81
C ARG A 111 23.75 4.89 -6.16
N LYS A 112 24.07 4.33 -4.99
CA LYS A 112 23.22 3.37 -4.28
C LYS A 112 22.08 4.11 -3.57
N ARG A 113 20.98 3.41 -3.35
CA ARG A 113 19.91 3.88 -2.47
C ARG A 113 20.21 3.51 -1.02
N LEU A 114 19.77 4.33 -0.08
CA LEU A 114 20.03 4.17 1.34
C LEU A 114 18.73 3.88 2.07
N THR A 115 18.74 2.81 2.86
CA THR A 115 17.69 2.49 3.82
C THR A 115 18.35 2.40 5.19
N ASN A 116 17.93 3.30 6.08
CA ASN A 116 18.47 3.43 7.43
C ASN A 116 17.33 3.26 8.42
N LEU A 117 17.47 2.27 9.31
CA LEU A 117 16.54 2.08 10.41
C LEU A 117 17.29 2.30 11.73
N VAL A 118 16.68 3.01 12.67
CA VAL A 118 17.28 3.33 13.97
C VAL A 118 16.58 2.53 15.06
N LEU A 119 17.29 1.59 15.66
CA LEU A 119 16.83 0.84 16.84
C LEU A 119 17.27 1.61 18.09
N SER A 120 16.29 2.12 18.83
CA SER A 120 16.52 2.94 20.04
C SER A 120 16.14 2.23 21.33
N GLN A 121 15.39 1.13 21.24
CA GLN A 121 14.99 0.30 22.38
C GLN A 121 14.69 -1.13 21.90
N GLY A 122 14.96 -2.11 22.75
CA GLY A 122 14.57 -3.51 22.53
C GLY A 122 15.44 -4.22 21.50
N GLN A 123 14.81 -5.06 20.69
CA GLN A 123 15.52 -5.96 19.78
C GLN A 123 14.76 -6.26 18.50
N LEU A 124 15.54 -6.55 17.45
CA LEU A 124 15.01 -6.87 16.14
C LEU A 124 15.73 -8.06 15.52
N TYR A 125 15.01 -8.75 14.66
CA TYR A 125 15.51 -9.75 13.74
C TYR A 125 15.39 -9.20 12.33
N LEU A 126 16.43 -9.38 11.51
CA LEU A 126 16.46 -8.85 10.15
C LEU A 126 16.86 -9.91 9.15
N MET A 127 16.10 -10.02 8.06
CA MET A 127 16.43 -10.80 6.87
C MET A 127 16.57 -9.83 5.68
N TYR A 128 17.81 -9.49 5.33
CA TYR A 128 18.05 -8.54 4.25
C TYR A 128 17.94 -9.22 2.89
N LYS A 129 16.96 -8.77 2.10
CA LYS A 129 16.82 -9.14 0.69
C LYS A 129 16.94 -7.89 -0.16
N ARG A 130 17.67 -8.01 -1.26
CA ARG A 130 17.92 -6.94 -2.21
C ARG A 130 17.55 -7.42 -3.58
N TYR A 131 16.50 -6.84 -4.16
CA TYR A 131 16.17 -7.03 -5.57
C TYR A 131 17.13 -6.25 -6.48
N ALA A 132 16.92 -6.25 -7.79
CA ALA A 132 17.87 -5.83 -8.84
C ALA A 132 18.62 -4.48 -8.67
N ARG A 133 18.29 -3.61 -7.70
CA ARG A 133 18.99 -2.34 -7.42
C ARG A 133 20.03 -2.48 -6.31
N SER A 134 21.13 -1.72 -6.44
CA SER A 134 22.09 -1.55 -5.34
C SER A 134 21.52 -0.66 -4.24
N GLU A 135 21.17 -1.30 -3.13
CA GLU A 135 20.77 -0.69 -1.86
C GLU A 135 21.88 -0.87 -0.81
N ILE A 136 22.06 0.14 0.02
CA ILE A 136 22.77 0.08 1.29
C ILE A 136 21.68 0.00 2.36
N PHE A 137 21.61 -1.13 3.06
CA PHE A 137 20.67 -1.35 4.15
C PHE A 137 21.43 -1.38 5.47
N GLN A 138 21.02 -0.52 6.42
CA GLN A 138 21.71 -0.33 7.68
C GLN A 138 20.76 -0.25 8.87
N ILE A 139 21.17 -0.87 9.97
CA ILE A 139 20.59 -0.66 11.30
C ILE A 139 21.55 0.23 12.07
N ILE A 140 21.03 1.32 12.64
CA ILE A 140 21.77 2.26 13.47
C ILE A 140 21.28 2.08 14.91
N THR A 141 22.23 2.07 15.84
CA THR A 141 21.98 2.00 17.27
C THR A 141 22.77 3.09 18.00
N SER A 142 22.67 3.12 19.33
CA SER A 142 23.46 4.00 20.19
C SER A 142 24.98 3.79 20.09
N ARG A 143 25.47 2.60 19.69
CA ARG A 143 26.91 2.27 19.67
C ARG A 143 27.45 1.89 18.30
N ALA A 144 26.59 1.59 17.33
CA ALA A 144 27.04 1.04 16.07
C ALA A 144 26.14 1.38 14.88
N ALA A 145 26.74 1.42 13.70
CA ALA A 145 26.03 1.28 12.44
C ALA A 145 26.35 -0.11 11.84
N ILE A 146 25.34 -0.95 11.73
CA ILE A 146 25.41 -2.30 11.19
C ILE A 146 24.92 -2.28 9.74
N LYS A 147 25.83 -2.54 8.80
CA LYS A 147 25.55 -2.62 7.37
C LYS A 147 25.43 -4.06 6.91
N PHE A 148 24.34 -4.37 6.18
CA PHE A 148 24.05 -5.72 5.73
C PHE A 148 24.51 -5.96 4.29
N ASP A 149 25.17 -7.11 4.08
CA ASP A 149 25.36 -7.66 2.74
C ASP A 149 24.12 -8.47 2.33
N HIS A 150 23.82 -8.54 1.04
CA HIS A 150 22.64 -9.26 0.52
C HIS A 150 22.52 -10.69 1.06
N ASN A 151 21.30 -11.12 1.40
CA ASN A 151 20.97 -12.42 2.00
C ASN A 151 21.49 -12.65 3.42
N SER A 152 21.97 -11.59 4.08
CA SER A 152 22.39 -11.68 5.48
C SER A 152 21.20 -11.63 6.43
N VAL A 153 21.34 -12.38 7.53
CA VAL A 153 20.34 -12.53 8.58
C VAL A 153 21.02 -12.29 9.91
N ALA A 154 20.47 -11.41 10.74
CA ALA A 154 21.05 -11.11 12.06
C ALA A 154 20.00 -10.70 13.09
N TYR A 155 20.32 -10.96 14.35
CA TYR A 155 19.67 -10.36 15.51
C TYR A 155 20.48 -9.14 15.98
N ILE A 156 19.78 -8.06 16.34
CA ILE A 156 20.36 -6.85 16.92
C ILE A 156 19.54 -6.47 18.14
N TRP A 157 20.19 -6.19 19.27
CA TRP A 157 19.52 -5.78 20.50
C TRP A 157 20.30 -4.70 21.24
N LEU A 158 19.62 -3.97 22.11
CA LEU A 158 20.23 -3.07 23.08
C LEU A 158 20.19 -3.71 24.47
N ASP A 159 21.33 -3.74 25.17
CA ASP A 159 21.34 -4.14 26.58
C ASP A 159 20.89 -2.98 27.50
N GLN A 160 20.81 -3.24 28.81
CA GLN A 160 20.39 -2.26 29.80
C GLN A 160 21.29 -1.01 29.88
N GLN A 161 22.53 -1.11 29.41
CA GLN A 161 23.50 0.00 29.38
C GLN A 161 23.51 0.71 28.01
N GLY A 162 22.60 0.32 27.12
CA GLY A 162 22.53 0.80 25.74
C GLY A 162 23.73 0.37 24.90
N ASN A 163 24.39 -0.75 25.24
CA ASN A 163 25.36 -1.39 24.35
C ASN A 163 24.64 -2.15 23.25
N THR A 164 25.29 -2.32 22.11
CA THR A 164 24.67 -2.99 20.96
C THR A 164 25.16 -4.41 20.84
N GLY A 165 24.25 -5.36 21.00
CA GLY A 165 24.51 -6.76 20.70
C GLY A 165 24.18 -7.10 19.26
N ILE A 166 25.00 -7.95 18.64
CA ILE A 166 24.82 -8.42 17.27
C ILE A 166 25.12 -9.91 17.21
N GLU A 167 24.21 -10.67 16.60
CA GLU A 167 24.43 -12.07 16.22
C GLU A 167 24.13 -12.26 14.75
N VAL A 168 25.11 -12.73 13.99
CA VAL A 168 24.95 -13.02 12.57
C VAL A 168 24.55 -14.48 12.41
N VAL A 169 23.30 -14.72 12.01
CA VAL A 169 22.79 -16.07 11.74
C VAL A 169 23.31 -16.56 10.39
N ARG A 170 23.23 -15.70 9.37
CA ARG A 170 23.63 -16.02 8.00
C ARG A 170 24.26 -14.82 7.32
N GLY A 171 25.22 -15.05 6.43
CA GLY A 171 25.80 -14.01 5.58
C GLY A 171 26.86 -13.20 6.31
N LYS A 172 26.94 -11.90 5.98
CA LYS A 172 27.99 -11.00 6.47
C LYS A 172 27.41 -9.62 6.76
N VAL A 173 27.89 -9.02 7.84
CA VAL A 173 27.58 -7.63 8.19
C VAL A 173 28.87 -6.87 8.45
N GLY A 174 28.90 -5.61 8.05
CA GLY A 174 29.95 -4.66 8.43
C GLY A 174 29.48 -3.82 9.61
N VAL A 175 30.31 -3.68 10.64
CA VAL A 175 30.00 -2.90 11.84
C VAL A 175 30.93 -1.71 11.91
N LEU A 176 30.38 -0.51 12.01
CA LEU A 176 31.11 0.72 12.32
C LEU A 176 30.78 1.13 13.75
N TYR A 177 31.81 1.37 14.57
CA TYR A 177 31.66 1.72 15.99
C TYR A 177 32.82 2.56 16.50
N GLY A 178 32.64 3.30 17.58
CA GLY A 178 33.68 4.10 18.21
C GLY A 178 33.12 5.25 19.04
N ALA A 179 33.94 5.81 19.93
CA ALA A 179 33.51 6.86 20.86
C ALA A 179 33.32 8.22 20.18
N LYS A 180 33.91 8.43 19.00
CA LYS A 180 33.83 9.67 18.23
C LYS A 180 33.63 9.36 16.74
N GLU A 181 32.84 10.19 16.06
CA GLU A 181 32.50 10.01 14.64
C GLU A 181 33.72 10.13 13.71
N ASP A 182 34.74 10.89 14.10
CA ASP A 182 35.98 11.09 13.34
C ASP A 182 36.98 9.94 13.48
N ASN A 183 36.77 9.01 14.41
CA ASN A 183 37.65 7.87 14.66
C ASN A 183 36.85 6.57 14.86
N LEU A 184 36.04 6.23 13.88
CA LEU A 184 35.28 4.99 13.86
C LEU A 184 36.14 3.80 13.44
N LYS A 185 36.05 2.72 14.20
CA LYS A 185 36.59 1.41 13.88
C LYS A 185 35.59 0.64 13.01
N LYS A 186 36.13 -0.24 12.16
CA LYS A 186 35.33 -1.06 11.25
C LYS A 186 35.66 -2.54 11.43
N GLU A 187 34.64 -3.34 11.73
CA GLU A 187 34.73 -4.79 11.85
C GLU A 187 33.85 -5.46 10.78
N LYS A 188 34.23 -6.66 10.33
CA LYS A 188 33.35 -7.52 9.53
C LYS A 188 32.97 -8.74 10.34
N LEU A 189 31.68 -9.01 10.46
CA LEU A 189 31.14 -10.18 11.13
C LEU A 189 30.57 -11.14 10.08
N SER A 190 30.82 -12.43 10.27
CA SER A 190 30.30 -13.52 9.43
C SER A 190 29.36 -14.42 10.23
N SER A 191 28.62 -15.31 9.55
CA SER A 191 27.73 -16.29 10.17
C SER A 191 28.33 -16.97 11.40
N GLY A 192 27.54 -17.12 12.46
CA GLY A 192 27.92 -17.71 13.74
C GLY A 192 28.61 -16.75 14.71
N MET A 193 29.02 -15.56 14.27
CA MET A 193 29.64 -14.58 15.15
C MET A 193 28.62 -13.86 16.03
N ARG A 194 28.98 -13.69 17.30
CA ARG A 194 28.24 -12.95 18.32
C ARG A 194 29.14 -11.92 18.95
N VAL A 195 28.68 -10.68 19.02
CA VAL A 195 29.47 -9.58 19.56
C VAL A 195 28.63 -8.64 20.39
N LEU A 196 29.28 -7.99 21.35
CA LEU A 196 28.76 -6.85 22.10
C LEU A 196 29.64 -5.63 21.79
N VAL A 197 29.02 -4.57 21.27
CA VAL A 197 29.67 -3.32 20.94
C VAL A 197 29.45 -2.33 22.09
N LEU A 198 30.55 -2.00 22.76
CA LEU A 198 30.61 -1.00 23.83
C LEU A 198 30.98 0.38 23.23
N ALA A 199 31.23 1.37 24.08
CA ALA A 199 31.60 2.73 23.67
C ALA A 199 32.83 2.79 22.74
N ASP A 200 33.87 2.02 23.04
CA ASP A 200 35.21 2.17 22.46
C ASP A 200 35.78 0.87 21.86
N ARG A 201 35.12 -0.26 22.15
CA ARG A 201 35.58 -1.60 21.81
C ARG A 201 34.43 -2.53 21.47
N LEU A 202 34.77 -3.59 20.75
CA LEU A 202 33.88 -4.70 20.43
C LEU A 202 34.41 -5.96 21.12
N ILE A 203 33.54 -6.67 21.82
CA ILE A 203 33.86 -7.91 22.53
C ILE A 203 33.11 -9.06 21.86
N ARG A 204 33.79 -10.19 21.63
CA ARG A 204 33.13 -11.41 21.16
C ARG A 204 32.41 -12.07 22.33
N ALA A 205 31.10 -12.21 22.22
CA ALA A 205 30.28 -12.81 23.28
C ALA A 205 30.21 -14.33 23.07
N GLN A 206 30.45 -15.11 24.13
CA GLN A 206 30.33 -16.57 24.08
C GLN A 206 28.87 -17.04 24.31
N SER A 207 28.08 -16.28 25.07
CA SER A 207 26.66 -16.57 25.35
C SER A 207 25.79 -15.31 25.16
N LEU A 208 24.48 -15.53 24.95
CA LEU A 208 23.48 -14.49 24.72
C LEU A 208 22.43 -14.57 25.83
N PRO A 209 22.31 -13.56 26.72
CA PRO A 209 21.46 -13.74 27.90
C PRO A 209 19.96 -13.51 27.70
N LEU A 210 19.47 -13.00 26.56
CA LEU A 210 18.09 -12.45 26.51
C LEU A 210 17.41 -12.50 25.13
N LEU A 211 17.66 -13.57 24.37
CA LEU A 211 17.07 -13.73 23.04
C LEU A 211 16.26 -15.03 22.87
N ALA A 212 16.20 -15.90 23.87
CA ALA A 212 15.68 -17.26 23.70
C ALA A 212 14.23 -17.27 23.18
N GLU A 213 13.31 -16.57 23.85
CA GLU A 213 11.90 -16.50 23.45
C GLU A 213 11.74 -15.86 22.07
N PHE A 214 12.39 -14.72 21.83
CA PHE A 214 12.32 -14.04 20.54
C PHE A 214 12.90 -14.89 19.41
N LYS A 215 13.98 -15.63 19.66
CA LYS A 215 14.55 -16.56 18.69
C LYS A 215 13.62 -17.72 18.39
N LEU A 216 13.03 -18.34 19.42
CA LEU A 216 12.08 -19.44 19.24
C LEU A 216 10.89 -18.98 18.39
N TRP A 217 10.33 -17.81 18.67
CA TRP A 217 9.27 -17.22 17.86
C TRP A 217 9.71 -16.99 16.41
N ASN A 218 10.93 -16.49 16.18
CA ASN A 218 11.47 -16.33 14.83
C ASN A 218 11.70 -17.67 14.13
N GLU A 219 12.17 -18.69 14.84
CA GLU A 219 12.39 -20.05 14.35
C GLU A 219 11.05 -20.71 13.98
N GLU A 220 10.00 -20.52 14.77
CA GLU A 220 8.65 -21.01 14.49
C GLU A 220 8.07 -20.37 13.23
N ILE A 221 8.07 -19.03 13.15
CA ILE A 221 7.65 -18.33 11.92
C ILE A 221 8.52 -18.75 10.74
N ASN A 222 9.81 -19.00 10.95
CA ASN A 222 10.71 -19.42 9.88
C ASN A 222 10.54 -20.89 9.47
N HIS A 223 10.09 -21.78 10.36
CA HIS A 223 9.74 -23.14 10.00
C HIS A 223 8.54 -23.12 9.04
N SER A 224 7.57 -22.26 9.33
CA SER A 224 6.48 -21.93 8.41
C SER A 224 6.90 -20.95 7.31
N PHE A 225 8.19 -20.59 7.14
CA PHE A 225 8.60 -19.54 6.18
C PHE A 225 8.21 -19.87 4.75
N VAL A 226 8.31 -21.14 4.34
CA VAL A 226 7.95 -21.54 2.97
C VAL A 226 6.45 -21.31 2.75
N GLU A 227 5.60 -21.71 3.70
CA GLU A 227 4.16 -21.42 3.69
C GLU A 227 3.87 -19.92 3.78
N LEU A 228 4.62 -19.19 4.60
CA LEU A 228 4.43 -17.77 4.89
C LEU A 228 5.14 -16.83 3.91
N HIS A 229 6.01 -17.26 3.01
CA HIS A 229 6.84 -16.33 2.21
C HIS A 229 7.25 -16.87 0.84
N GLU A 230 7.38 -18.19 0.66
CA GLU A 230 7.94 -18.80 -0.55
C GLU A 230 7.07 -19.95 -1.05
N GLY A 231 5.76 -19.69 -1.26
CA GLY A 231 4.85 -20.67 -1.83
C GLY A 231 5.38 -21.22 -3.16
N GLN A 232 5.51 -22.54 -3.28
CA GLN A 232 6.07 -23.19 -4.47
C GLN A 232 4.99 -23.49 -5.52
N THR A 233 4.13 -22.52 -5.82
CA THR A 233 3.13 -22.69 -6.86
C THR A 233 3.81 -22.59 -8.25
N PRO A 234 3.73 -23.63 -9.11
CA PRO A 234 4.14 -23.50 -10.50
C PRO A 234 3.20 -22.53 -11.22
N LEU A 235 3.74 -21.39 -11.64
CA LEU A 235 2.97 -20.35 -12.32
C LEU A 235 3.15 -20.45 -13.85
N PRO A 236 2.09 -20.24 -14.64
CA PRO A 236 2.20 -20.04 -16.09
C PRO A 236 3.22 -18.96 -16.47
N LEU A 237 3.91 -19.14 -17.62
CA LEU A 237 4.95 -18.22 -18.10
C LEU A 237 4.54 -16.73 -18.10
N PRO A 238 3.29 -16.33 -18.46
CA PRO A 238 2.89 -14.93 -18.37
C PRO A 238 2.95 -14.35 -16.94
N LEU A 239 2.62 -15.15 -15.93
CA LEU A 239 2.65 -14.73 -14.52
C LEU A 239 4.08 -14.65 -13.98
N GLN A 240 5.00 -15.47 -14.48
CA GLN A 240 6.43 -15.40 -14.12
C GLN A 240 7.11 -14.11 -14.59
N ARG A 241 6.51 -13.39 -15.56
CA ARG A 241 7.04 -12.13 -16.10
C ARG A 241 6.43 -10.89 -15.43
N LEU A 242 5.57 -11.08 -14.43
CA LEU A 242 5.01 -9.99 -13.66
C LEU A 242 6.09 -9.32 -12.78
N PRO A 243 5.86 -8.09 -12.30
CA PRO A 243 6.74 -7.45 -11.33
C PRO A 243 6.99 -8.37 -10.13
N GLU A 244 8.20 -8.32 -9.55
CA GLU A 244 8.61 -9.22 -8.47
C GLU A 244 7.60 -9.27 -7.32
N ALA A 245 7.09 -8.11 -6.87
CA ALA A 245 6.07 -8.07 -5.80
C ALA A 245 4.80 -8.86 -6.16
N VAL A 246 4.34 -8.75 -7.41
CA VAL A 246 3.17 -9.48 -7.91
C VAL A 246 3.48 -10.97 -8.09
N TYR A 247 4.68 -11.29 -8.55
CA TYR A 247 5.13 -12.67 -8.68
C TYR A 247 5.19 -13.38 -7.32
N TYR A 248 5.79 -12.75 -6.31
CA TYR A 248 5.84 -13.30 -4.95
C TYR A 248 4.44 -13.45 -4.35
N PHE A 249 3.55 -12.47 -4.56
CA PHE A 249 2.14 -12.63 -4.21
C PHE A 249 1.51 -13.86 -4.89
N ALA A 250 1.70 -14.01 -6.20
CA ALA A 250 1.12 -15.09 -6.98
C ALA A 250 1.60 -16.46 -6.49
N GLN A 251 2.86 -16.55 -6.06
CA GLN A 251 3.47 -17.75 -5.49
C GLN A 251 2.94 -18.07 -4.09
N LYS A 252 2.84 -17.07 -3.21
CA LYS A 252 2.43 -17.27 -1.80
C LYS A 252 0.92 -17.39 -1.63
N TYR A 253 0.19 -16.37 -2.08
CA TYR A 253 -1.23 -16.20 -1.78
C TYR A 253 -2.13 -16.68 -2.90
N GLY A 254 -1.58 -16.81 -4.12
CA GLY A 254 -2.33 -17.05 -5.34
C GLY A 254 -3.21 -18.30 -5.29
N GLN A 255 -2.73 -19.40 -4.69
CA GLN A 255 -3.51 -20.64 -4.52
C GLN A 255 -4.11 -20.80 -3.12
N LEU A 256 -3.50 -20.21 -2.10
CA LEU A 256 -3.96 -20.33 -0.72
C LEU A 256 -5.30 -19.62 -0.50
N TYR A 257 -5.47 -18.45 -1.11
CA TYR A 257 -6.65 -17.60 -0.94
C TYR A 257 -7.47 -17.44 -2.21
N GLY A 258 -7.10 -18.10 -3.31
CA GLY A 258 -7.78 -17.94 -4.58
C GLY A 258 -7.26 -18.83 -5.68
N GLU A 259 -7.54 -18.42 -6.92
CA GLU A 259 -7.13 -19.13 -8.11
C GLU A 259 -6.79 -18.15 -9.25
N TRP A 260 -5.83 -18.55 -10.09
CA TRP A 260 -5.51 -17.84 -11.32
C TRP A 260 -6.31 -18.41 -12.49
N VAL A 261 -7.09 -17.57 -13.15
CA VAL A 261 -8.00 -17.97 -14.24
C VAL A 261 -7.66 -17.20 -15.51
N TRP A 262 -7.70 -17.87 -16.66
CA TRP A 262 -7.58 -17.21 -17.95
C TRP A 262 -8.89 -16.51 -18.33
N HIS A 263 -8.86 -15.18 -18.45
CA HIS A 263 -9.98 -14.37 -18.91
C HIS A 263 -9.78 -13.96 -20.39
N PRO A 264 -10.79 -14.17 -21.27
CA PRO A 264 -10.62 -13.97 -22.71
C PRO A 264 -10.30 -12.52 -23.12
N TYR A 265 -10.65 -11.53 -22.29
CA TYR A 265 -10.38 -10.12 -22.58
C TYR A 265 -9.22 -9.52 -21.79
N LEU A 266 -8.78 -10.20 -20.73
CA LEU A 266 -7.88 -9.62 -19.70
C LEU A 266 -6.63 -10.48 -19.45
N GLY A 267 -6.48 -11.61 -20.14
CA GLY A 267 -5.41 -12.56 -19.86
C GLY A 267 -5.60 -13.23 -18.51
N TYR A 268 -4.51 -13.58 -17.82
CA TYR A 268 -4.61 -14.16 -16.49
C TYR A 268 -5.07 -13.13 -15.45
N VAL A 269 -6.16 -13.46 -14.76
CA VAL A 269 -6.71 -12.71 -13.63
C VAL A 269 -6.71 -13.62 -12.40
N TRP A 270 -6.70 -13.01 -11.22
CA TRP A 270 -6.82 -13.75 -9.97
C TRP A 270 -8.21 -13.58 -9.36
N ARG A 271 -8.77 -14.65 -8.81
CA ARG A 271 -10.06 -14.66 -8.14
C ARG A 271 -9.89 -15.17 -6.71
N PRO A 272 -10.30 -14.42 -5.68
CA PRO A 272 -10.25 -14.91 -4.31
C PRO A 272 -11.35 -15.96 -4.05
N PHE A 273 -11.06 -16.90 -3.16
CA PHE A 273 -12.03 -17.80 -2.53
C PHE A 273 -12.85 -17.07 -1.47
N ALA A 274 -13.46 -15.94 -1.83
CA ALA A 274 -14.07 -15.01 -0.89
C ALA A 274 -15.14 -15.67 0.00
N ASN A 275 -15.97 -16.55 -0.57
CA ASN A 275 -17.02 -17.23 0.20
C ASN A 275 -16.49 -18.27 1.20
N SER A 276 -15.22 -18.66 1.10
CA SER A 276 -14.58 -19.56 2.07
C SER A 276 -14.13 -18.82 3.34
N TYR A 277 -13.96 -17.50 3.26
CA TYR A 277 -13.37 -16.68 4.33
C TYR A 277 -14.27 -15.55 4.81
N TYR A 278 -15.31 -15.17 4.05
CA TYR A 278 -16.19 -14.05 4.36
C TYR A 278 -17.67 -14.43 4.23
N PRO A 279 -18.58 -13.75 4.96
CA PRO A 279 -20.02 -13.95 4.82
C PRO A 279 -20.47 -13.88 3.35
N TRP A 280 -21.24 -14.90 2.96
CA TRP A 280 -21.64 -15.12 1.57
C TRP A 280 -22.30 -13.86 0.96
N GLY A 281 -21.85 -13.48 -0.23
CA GLY A 281 -22.39 -12.34 -1.00
C GLY A 281 -22.06 -10.95 -0.45
N ARG A 282 -21.35 -10.84 0.68
CA ARG A 282 -20.96 -9.54 1.26
C ARG A 282 -19.57 -9.08 0.84
N TRP A 283 -18.65 -10.01 0.58
CA TRP A 283 -17.29 -9.64 0.19
C TRP A 283 -17.25 -8.96 -1.20
N GLN A 284 -16.52 -7.85 -1.25
CA GLN A 284 -16.11 -7.15 -2.45
C GLN A 284 -14.81 -6.37 -2.17
N PRO A 285 -14.08 -5.95 -3.21
CA PRO A 285 -12.91 -5.10 -3.04
C PRO A 285 -13.24 -3.81 -2.31
N TYR A 286 -12.33 -3.39 -1.42
CA TYR A 286 -12.40 -2.16 -0.62
C TYR A 286 -13.52 -2.15 0.43
N TYR A 287 -13.97 -3.33 0.87
CA TYR A 287 -15.01 -3.49 1.90
C TYR A 287 -14.46 -3.83 3.29
N TYR A 288 -13.57 -4.83 3.39
CA TYR A 288 -12.93 -5.25 4.64
C TYR A 288 -11.58 -4.57 4.79
N GLY A 289 -11.54 -3.52 5.61
CA GLY A 289 -10.39 -2.66 5.78
C GLY A 289 -10.82 -1.25 6.14
N HIS A 290 -9.89 -0.32 6.08
CA HIS A 290 -10.11 1.06 6.50
C HIS A 290 -9.20 2.02 5.74
N TRP A 291 -9.59 3.29 5.68
CA TRP A 291 -8.81 4.32 5.04
C TRP A 291 -7.87 5.00 6.04
N ARG A 292 -6.64 5.26 5.59
CA ARG A 292 -5.64 6.04 6.34
C ARG A 292 -5.10 7.15 5.47
N GLU A 293 -4.90 8.31 6.06
CA GLU A 293 -4.13 9.37 5.41
C GLU A 293 -2.63 9.10 5.61
N ILE A 294 -1.90 9.05 4.49
CA ILE A 294 -0.46 8.84 4.43
C ILE A 294 0.12 9.81 3.40
N ASN A 295 0.92 10.77 3.86
CA ASN A 295 1.64 11.74 3.03
C ASN A 295 0.73 12.55 2.08
N GLY A 296 -0.45 12.94 2.55
CA GLY A 296 -1.47 13.67 1.82
C GLY A 296 -2.37 12.80 0.93
N GLU A 297 -2.22 11.47 0.97
CA GLU A 297 -3.01 10.54 0.16
C GLU A 297 -3.83 9.57 1.02
N LEU A 298 -5.04 9.24 0.56
CA LEU A 298 -5.85 8.19 1.16
C LEU A 298 -5.33 6.82 0.70
N PHE A 299 -4.93 6.02 1.68
CA PHE A 299 -4.39 4.70 1.53
C PHE A 299 -5.41 3.68 2.05
N TRP A 300 -5.71 2.66 1.24
CA TRP A 300 -6.56 1.56 1.70
C TRP A 300 -5.73 0.57 2.48
N VAL A 301 -6.09 0.33 3.74
CA VAL A 301 -5.44 -0.67 4.60
C VAL A 301 -6.37 -1.88 4.67
N PRO A 302 -6.08 -2.95 3.91
CA PRO A 302 -6.95 -4.13 3.86
C PRO A 302 -6.80 -4.98 5.12
N ASP A 303 -7.93 -5.54 5.59
CA ASP A 303 -7.90 -6.54 6.66
C ASP A 303 -7.51 -7.93 6.12
N GLU A 304 -7.54 -8.12 4.80
CA GLU A 304 -7.20 -9.38 4.17
C GLU A 304 -5.68 -9.65 4.20
N PRO A 305 -5.21 -10.83 4.67
CA PRO A 305 -3.78 -11.14 4.76
C PRO A 305 -3.02 -11.12 3.42
N TRP A 306 -3.75 -11.30 2.33
CA TRP A 306 -3.23 -11.27 0.96
C TRP A 306 -3.39 -9.88 0.31
N GLY A 307 -4.01 -8.92 0.99
CA GLY A 307 -4.57 -7.69 0.41
C GLY A 307 -3.55 -6.69 -0.11
N TRP A 308 -2.35 -6.59 0.49
CA TRP A 308 -1.35 -5.57 0.13
C TRP A 308 -1.12 -5.48 -1.40
N VAL A 309 -0.85 -6.61 -2.05
CA VAL A 309 -0.55 -6.59 -3.49
C VAL A 309 -1.80 -6.34 -4.34
N PRO A 310 -2.92 -7.06 -4.17
CA PRO A 310 -4.09 -6.85 -5.02
C PRO A 310 -4.75 -5.47 -4.91
N TYR A 311 -4.67 -4.82 -3.74
CA TYR A 311 -5.24 -3.48 -3.58
C TYR A 311 -4.35 -2.35 -4.10
N HIS A 312 -3.04 -2.56 -4.19
CA HIS A 312 -2.10 -1.50 -4.61
C HIS A 312 -1.48 -1.70 -5.99
N LEU A 313 -1.36 -2.95 -6.47
CA LEU A 313 -0.67 -3.31 -7.73
C LEU A 313 -1.61 -3.94 -8.76
N GLY A 314 -2.85 -3.47 -8.85
CA GLY A 314 -3.74 -3.87 -9.93
C GLY A 314 -5.15 -3.29 -9.85
N LEU A 315 -6.01 -3.72 -10.77
CA LEU A 315 -7.41 -3.30 -10.80
C LEU A 315 -8.33 -4.44 -10.40
N TRP A 316 -9.42 -4.08 -9.73
CA TRP A 316 -10.52 -4.99 -9.49
C TRP A 316 -11.66 -4.73 -10.47
N THR A 317 -12.23 -5.80 -11.01
CA THR A 317 -13.43 -5.73 -11.86
C THR A 317 -14.37 -6.89 -11.57
N TRP A 318 -15.62 -6.75 -11.99
CA TRP A 318 -16.62 -7.82 -11.89
C TRP A 318 -16.70 -8.63 -13.18
N ASP A 319 -16.96 -9.94 -13.07
CA ASP A 319 -17.32 -10.78 -14.20
C ASP A 319 -18.47 -11.72 -13.81
N GLU A 320 -19.54 -11.75 -14.59
CA GLU A 320 -20.76 -12.50 -14.27
C GLU A 320 -20.51 -13.97 -13.90
N LYS A 321 -19.53 -14.63 -14.54
CA LYS A 321 -19.24 -16.05 -14.29
C LYS A 321 -18.20 -16.26 -13.20
N LEU A 322 -17.24 -15.34 -13.04
CA LEU A 322 -16.00 -15.60 -12.30
C LEU A 322 -15.91 -15.03 -10.88
N GLY A 323 -16.91 -14.36 -10.33
CA GLY A 323 -16.63 -13.56 -9.11
C GLY A 323 -15.88 -12.24 -9.42
N TRP A 324 -15.66 -11.44 -8.39
CA TRP A 324 -14.72 -10.33 -8.46
C TRP A 324 -13.36 -10.89 -8.86
N VAL A 325 -12.73 -10.25 -9.85
CA VAL A 325 -11.43 -10.66 -10.36
C VAL A 325 -10.46 -9.49 -10.33
N TRP A 326 -9.21 -9.81 -10.02
CA TRP A 326 -8.10 -8.89 -9.97
C TRP A 326 -7.23 -9.00 -11.22
N ILE A 327 -6.90 -7.85 -11.82
CA ILE A 327 -6.04 -7.71 -12.99
C ILE A 327 -4.67 -7.20 -12.49
N PRO A 328 -3.60 -8.01 -12.54
CA PRO A 328 -2.29 -7.59 -12.06
C PRO A 328 -1.71 -6.44 -12.88
N GLY A 329 -0.93 -5.57 -12.24
CA GLY A 329 -0.21 -4.47 -12.88
C GLY A 329 1.10 -4.09 -12.18
N SER A 330 1.89 -3.26 -12.87
CA SER A 330 3.20 -2.79 -12.41
C SER A 330 3.21 -1.39 -11.79
N ALA A 331 2.06 -0.72 -11.77
CA ALA A 331 1.91 0.57 -11.12
C ALA A 331 1.26 0.41 -9.74
N PHE A 332 1.88 1.05 -8.76
CA PHE A 332 1.40 1.11 -7.39
C PHE A 332 0.49 2.34 -7.21
N ALA A 333 -0.62 2.18 -6.50
CA ALA A 333 -1.41 3.30 -5.98
C ALA A 333 -1.80 3.02 -4.53
N PRO A 334 -1.86 4.05 -3.66
CA PRO A 334 -2.41 3.92 -2.30
C PRO A 334 -3.80 3.26 -2.27
N ALA A 335 -4.58 3.47 -3.32
CA ALA A 335 -5.74 2.65 -3.69
C ALA A 335 -6.10 2.91 -5.15
N TRP A 336 -6.52 1.86 -5.87
CA TRP A 336 -7.11 1.98 -7.20
C TRP A 336 -8.62 2.17 -7.11
N VAL A 337 -9.04 3.34 -6.65
CA VAL A 337 -10.45 3.71 -6.50
C VAL A 337 -10.78 5.02 -7.18
N THR A 338 -12.05 5.21 -7.52
CA THR A 338 -12.61 6.55 -7.69
C THR A 338 -13.36 6.96 -6.43
N TRP A 339 -13.51 8.27 -6.25
CA TRP A 339 -14.30 8.88 -5.19
C TRP A 339 -15.43 9.70 -5.79
N ASP A 340 -16.60 9.61 -5.18
CA ASP A 340 -17.76 10.44 -5.48
C ASP A 340 -18.41 10.91 -4.17
N PHE A 341 -19.21 11.96 -4.23
CA PHE A 341 -19.96 12.45 -3.08
C PHE A 341 -21.37 12.83 -3.50
N PHE A 342 -22.36 12.26 -2.82
CA PHE A 342 -23.75 12.42 -3.19
C PHE A 342 -24.70 12.29 -2.00
N PHE A 343 -25.64 13.23 -1.85
CA PHE A 343 -26.60 13.32 -0.73
C PHE A 343 -25.98 13.15 0.67
N GLY A 344 -24.78 13.70 0.89
CA GLY A 344 -24.10 13.59 2.19
C GLY A 344 -23.40 12.25 2.43
N TYR A 345 -23.31 11.39 1.42
CA TYR A 345 -22.52 10.16 1.47
C TYR A 345 -21.21 10.35 0.70
N TYR A 346 -20.12 9.87 1.28
CA TYR A 346 -18.88 9.60 0.57
C TYR A 346 -19.00 8.24 -0.11
N LEU A 347 -18.65 8.18 -1.39
CA LEU A 347 -18.72 6.98 -2.19
C LEU A 347 -17.33 6.61 -2.71
N TRP A 348 -17.02 5.33 -2.72
CA TRP A 348 -15.88 4.80 -3.44
C TRP A 348 -16.20 3.49 -4.13
N ARG A 349 -15.51 3.24 -5.23
CA ARG A 349 -15.53 1.96 -5.96
C ARG A 349 -14.16 1.73 -6.61
N PRO A 350 -13.85 0.49 -7.01
CA PRO A 350 -12.68 0.21 -7.83
C PRO A 350 -12.62 1.11 -9.07
N TRP A 351 -11.41 1.56 -9.40
CA TRP A 351 -11.10 2.22 -10.66
C TRP A 351 -11.20 1.22 -11.80
N LEU A 352 -11.86 1.62 -12.89
CA LEU A 352 -12.16 0.78 -14.05
C LEU A 352 -11.51 1.32 -15.33
N PHE A 353 -11.48 0.48 -16.36
CA PHE A 353 -11.01 0.92 -17.68
C PHE A 353 -11.80 2.09 -18.26
N CYS A 354 -13.10 2.16 -17.97
CA CYS A 354 -13.95 3.27 -18.41
C CYS A 354 -13.56 4.62 -17.78
N ASP A 355 -12.91 4.64 -16.62
CA ASP A 355 -12.53 5.87 -15.93
C ASP A 355 -11.43 6.63 -16.69
N TRP A 356 -10.53 5.93 -17.38
CA TRP A 356 -9.57 6.59 -18.28
C TRP A 356 -10.23 7.20 -19.52
N MET A 357 -11.39 6.67 -19.95
CA MET A 357 -12.09 7.21 -21.13
C MET A 357 -12.55 8.65 -20.91
N LEU A 358 -12.87 9.04 -19.66
CA LEU A 358 -13.19 10.42 -19.30
C LEU A 358 -12.09 11.42 -19.69
N TRP A 359 -10.83 10.98 -19.65
CA TRP A 359 -9.65 11.83 -19.82
C TRP A 359 -9.02 11.71 -21.22
N ASP A 360 -9.23 10.59 -21.91
CA ASP A 360 -8.69 10.32 -23.26
C ASP A 360 -9.48 10.98 -24.40
N GLY A 361 -10.29 12.01 -24.10
CA GLY A 361 -11.12 12.73 -25.07
C GLY A 361 -12.45 12.05 -25.42
N TYR A 362 -12.73 10.87 -24.87
CA TYR A 362 -14.04 10.22 -25.00
C TYR A 362 -15.09 10.81 -24.05
N GLY A 363 -14.69 11.45 -22.94
CA GLY A 363 -15.62 12.09 -21.99
C GLY A 363 -16.49 13.20 -22.59
N ASN A 364 -16.07 13.82 -23.70
CA ASN A 364 -16.85 14.83 -24.43
C ASN A 364 -17.64 14.25 -25.63
N SER A 365 -17.61 12.93 -25.83
CA SER A 365 -18.36 12.28 -26.92
C SER A 365 -19.77 11.95 -26.46
N SER A 366 -20.78 12.15 -27.33
CA SER A 366 -22.17 11.73 -27.09
C SER A 366 -22.23 10.31 -26.54
N TRP A 367 -21.42 9.41 -27.12
CA TRP A 367 -21.32 8.01 -26.74
C TRP A 367 -21.01 7.75 -25.25
N TYR A 368 -20.14 8.55 -24.63
CA TYR A 368 -19.86 8.40 -23.19
C TYR A 368 -21.11 8.72 -22.38
N TYR A 369 -21.83 9.77 -22.77
CA TYR A 369 -23.10 10.17 -22.16
C TYR A 369 -24.24 9.19 -22.43
N ASP A 370 -24.19 8.47 -23.55
CA ASP A 370 -25.23 7.51 -23.93
C ASP A 370 -25.05 6.13 -23.29
N VAL A 371 -23.80 5.74 -22.99
CA VAL A 371 -23.47 4.34 -22.62
C VAL A 371 -22.79 4.20 -21.27
N VAL A 372 -22.08 5.21 -20.78
CA VAL A 372 -21.37 5.13 -19.49
C VAL A 372 -22.09 5.97 -18.45
N TYR A 373 -22.36 7.22 -18.78
CA TYR A 373 -23.01 8.20 -17.91
C TYR A 373 -24.34 7.74 -17.30
N PRO A 374 -25.24 6.99 -17.98
CA PRO A 374 -26.48 6.55 -17.35
C PRO A 374 -26.24 5.62 -16.16
N TYR A 375 -25.18 4.83 -16.21
CA TYR A 375 -24.79 3.96 -15.10
C TYR A 375 -24.22 4.75 -13.91
N TYR A 376 -23.66 5.93 -14.16
CA TYR A 376 -23.17 6.83 -13.11
C TYR A 376 -24.28 7.73 -12.53
N TYR A 377 -25.23 8.20 -13.35
CA TYR A 377 -26.08 9.34 -12.98
C TYR A 377 -27.58 9.21 -13.31
N ASP A 378 -28.06 8.11 -13.92
CA ASP A 378 -29.46 7.97 -14.40
C ASP A 378 -30.33 7.07 -13.49
N ARG A 379 -29.97 6.95 -12.21
CA ARG A 379 -30.68 6.09 -11.23
C ARG A 379 -31.82 6.79 -10.47
N ASN A 380 -32.59 7.65 -11.12
CA ASN A 380 -33.56 8.54 -10.45
C ASN A 380 -32.92 9.34 -9.30
N LEU A 381 -31.61 9.57 -9.39
CA LEU A 381 -30.87 10.55 -8.62
C LEU A 381 -30.86 11.80 -9.49
N VAL A 382 -31.97 12.54 -9.48
CA VAL A 382 -32.31 13.58 -10.47
C VAL A 382 -31.10 14.46 -10.78
N LEU A 383 -30.71 14.47 -12.05
CA LEU A 383 -30.00 15.60 -12.64
C LEU A 383 -30.94 16.79 -12.59
N LEU A 384 -30.63 17.74 -11.72
CA LEU A 384 -31.15 19.08 -11.84
C LEU A 384 -30.92 19.55 -13.29
N LYS A 385 -32.00 20.03 -13.93
CA LYS A 385 -31.92 20.76 -15.20
C LYS A 385 -30.73 21.70 -15.12
N LYS A 386 -29.85 21.70 -16.12
CA LYS A 386 -28.84 22.77 -16.28
C LYS A 386 -29.55 24.12 -16.14
N PRO A 387 -29.32 24.92 -15.08
CA PRO A 387 -29.62 26.33 -15.15
C PRO A 387 -28.66 26.89 -16.21
N GLY A 388 -29.14 27.82 -17.04
CA GLY A 388 -28.33 28.43 -18.09
C GLY A 388 -26.97 28.82 -17.54
N GLN A 389 -25.90 28.30 -18.15
CA GLN A 389 -24.53 28.64 -17.77
C GLN A 389 -24.36 30.15 -17.89
N GLN A 390 -24.38 30.88 -16.77
CA GLN A 390 -23.72 32.17 -16.72
C GLN A 390 -22.22 31.86 -16.63
N LYS A 391 -21.60 31.61 -17.79
CA LYS A 391 -20.14 31.59 -17.88
C LYS A 391 -19.67 32.95 -17.38
N SER A 392 -18.83 32.96 -16.35
CA SER A 392 -18.04 34.13 -16.04
C SER A 392 -17.27 34.51 -17.30
N VAL A 393 -17.53 35.72 -17.82
CA VAL A 393 -16.80 36.24 -18.98
C VAL A 393 -15.36 36.46 -18.54
N LEU A 394 -14.49 35.50 -18.84
CA LEU A 394 -13.05 35.65 -18.66
C LEU A 394 -12.57 36.71 -19.65
N ARG A 395 -12.36 37.94 -19.16
CA ARG A 395 -11.89 39.08 -19.98
C ARG A 395 -10.42 38.97 -20.39
N LYS A 396 -9.70 37.93 -19.93
CA LYS A 396 -8.33 37.60 -20.37
C LYS A 396 -8.05 36.10 -20.16
N VAL A 397 -7.76 35.39 -21.24
CA VAL A 397 -7.26 34.00 -21.22
C VAL A 397 -5.75 34.04 -21.45
N ARG A 398 -4.95 33.43 -20.57
CA ARG A 398 -3.49 33.35 -20.75
C ARG A 398 -3.10 32.11 -21.58
N ARG A 399 -2.02 32.21 -22.38
CA ARG A 399 -1.59 31.21 -23.39
C ARG A 399 -1.21 29.85 -22.77
N ASP A 400 -0.85 29.83 -21.50
CA ASP A 400 -0.56 28.66 -20.65
C ASP A 400 -1.82 27.93 -20.17
N GLN A 401 -2.95 28.63 -20.01
CA GLN A 401 -4.24 28.01 -19.68
C GLN A 401 -4.81 27.21 -20.86
N LEU A 402 -4.46 27.57 -22.10
CA LEU A 402 -4.85 26.86 -23.32
C LEU A 402 -4.07 25.54 -23.54
N LYS A 403 -3.10 25.19 -22.68
CA LYS A 403 -2.23 24.02 -22.84
C LYS A 403 -2.39 22.92 -21.80
N LYS A 404 -3.21 23.09 -20.75
CA LYS A 404 -3.43 22.01 -19.77
C LYS A 404 -4.36 20.95 -20.36
N LYS A 405 -3.78 19.91 -20.97
CA LYS A 405 -4.47 18.61 -21.05
C LYS A 405 -4.69 18.13 -19.62
N THR A 406 -5.95 18.07 -19.19
CA THR A 406 -6.36 17.36 -17.99
C THR A 406 -5.82 15.93 -18.10
N THR A 407 -4.83 15.59 -17.27
CA THR A 407 -4.21 14.26 -17.25
C THR A 407 -4.98 13.43 -16.23
N PRO A 408 -5.28 12.14 -16.50
CA PRO A 408 -5.97 11.30 -15.52
C PRO A 408 -5.18 11.21 -14.21
N PRO A 409 -5.87 11.07 -13.05
CA PRO A 409 -5.22 10.98 -11.74
C PRO A 409 -4.31 9.75 -11.62
N PHE A 410 -4.62 8.68 -12.37
CA PHE A 410 -3.78 7.51 -12.48
C PHE A 410 -3.24 7.35 -13.90
N LYS A 411 -1.93 7.15 -14.02
CA LYS A 411 -1.33 6.75 -15.29
C LYS A 411 -1.53 5.27 -15.54
N MET A 412 -2.09 4.94 -16.70
CA MET A 412 -2.29 3.56 -17.13
C MET A 412 -0.94 2.85 -17.41
N PRO A 413 -0.69 1.69 -16.79
CA PRO A 413 0.39 0.79 -17.15
C PRO A 413 0.38 0.35 -18.62
N ARG A 414 1.57 0.01 -19.14
CA ARG A 414 1.72 -0.31 -20.58
C ARG A 414 1.04 -1.63 -20.93
N GLU A 415 1.13 -2.60 -20.03
CA GLU A 415 0.52 -3.92 -20.10
C GLU A 415 -1.01 -3.86 -20.22
N TRP A 416 -1.65 -2.84 -19.64
CA TRP A 416 -3.11 -2.69 -19.70
C TRP A 416 -3.62 -2.02 -20.96
N ARG A 417 -2.76 -1.41 -21.79
CA ARG A 417 -3.20 -0.71 -23.00
C ARG A 417 -3.94 -1.61 -23.98
N GLY A 418 -3.53 -2.87 -24.09
CA GLY A 418 -4.23 -3.87 -24.91
C GLY A 418 -5.62 -4.17 -24.38
N PHE A 419 -5.73 -4.42 -23.07
CA PHE A 419 -7.00 -4.67 -22.37
C PHE A 419 -7.94 -3.47 -22.49
N TYR A 420 -7.44 -2.25 -22.27
CA TYR A 420 -8.19 -1.02 -22.42
C TYR A 420 -8.74 -0.84 -23.85
N LYS A 421 -7.90 -1.00 -24.88
CA LYS A 421 -8.37 -0.90 -26.28
C LYS A 421 -9.46 -1.91 -26.59
N ASN A 422 -9.31 -3.15 -26.12
CA ASN A 422 -10.31 -4.19 -26.30
C ASN A 422 -11.60 -3.86 -25.52
N TYR A 423 -11.48 -3.39 -24.28
CA TYR A 423 -12.60 -2.95 -23.45
C TYR A 423 -13.40 -1.83 -24.13
N VAL A 424 -12.73 -0.77 -24.61
CA VAL A 424 -13.37 0.33 -25.34
C VAL A 424 -14.07 -0.17 -26.60
N LYS A 425 -13.43 -1.07 -27.36
CA LYS A 425 -14.04 -1.68 -28.55
C LYS A 425 -15.31 -2.46 -28.21
N LYS A 426 -15.27 -3.29 -27.16
CA LYS A 426 -16.40 -4.10 -26.71
C LYS A 426 -17.54 -3.27 -26.15
N LEU A 427 -17.22 -2.23 -25.39
CA LEU A 427 -18.21 -1.27 -24.91
C LEU A 427 -18.92 -0.58 -26.09
N LYS A 428 -18.17 -0.16 -27.14
CA LYS A 428 -18.74 0.39 -28.39
C LYS A 428 -19.68 -0.57 -29.13
N GLN A 429 -19.47 -1.87 -28.97
CA GLN A 429 -20.29 -2.93 -29.56
C GLN A 429 -21.48 -3.32 -28.66
N GLN A 430 -21.70 -2.62 -27.54
CA GLN A 430 -22.72 -2.95 -26.54
C GLN A 430 -22.61 -4.41 -26.07
N ASP A 431 -21.39 -4.90 -25.91
CA ASP A 431 -21.11 -6.24 -25.40
C ASP A 431 -21.70 -6.38 -23.98
N GLN A 432 -22.66 -7.29 -23.84
CA GLN A 432 -23.46 -7.43 -22.61
C GLN A 432 -22.60 -7.81 -21.40
N ARG A 433 -21.51 -8.55 -21.59
CA ARG A 433 -20.61 -8.94 -20.50
C ARG A 433 -19.88 -7.72 -19.94
N VAL A 434 -19.41 -6.83 -20.81
CA VAL A 434 -18.73 -5.58 -20.41
C VAL A 434 -19.70 -4.62 -19.74
N LEU A 435 -20.92 -4.49 -20.27
CA LEU A 435 -21.97 -3.63 -19.67
C LEU A 435 -22.43 -4.15 -18.31
N ALA A 436 -22.65 -5.46 -18.17
CA ALA A 436 -23.03 -6.08 -16.90
C ALA A 436 -21.93 -5.94 -15.84
N SER A 437 -20.67 -6.09 -16.24
CA SER A 437 -19.50 -5.82 -15.38
C SER A 437 -19.52 -4.38 -14.87
N LEU A 438 -19.60 -3.40 -15.77
CA LEU A 438 -19.64 -1.97 -15.44
C LEU A 438 -20.78 -1.66 -14.47
N ARG A 439 -22.00 -2.10 -14.80
CA ARG A 439 -23.20 -1.89 -13.99
C ARG A 439 -23.01 -2.43 -12.57
N LYS A 440 -22.54 -3.67 -12.43
CA LYS A 440 -22.38 -4.28 -11.11
C LYS A 440 -21.36 -3.53 -10.26
N VAL A 441 -20.23 -3.11 -10.82
CA VAL A 441 -19.21 -2.38 -10.04
C VAL A 441 -19.79 -1.07 -9.53
N ILE A 442 -20.53 -0.35 -10.36
CA ILE A 442 -21.17 0.92 -9.94
C ILE A 442 -22.29 0.66 -8.92
N ASP A 443 -23.12 -0.36 -9.11
CA ASP A 443 -24.17 -0.79 -8.16
C ASP A 443 -23.62 -1.14 -6.77
N ASN A 444 -22.41 -1.69 -6.74
CA ASN A 444 -21.70 -2.06 -5.52
C ASN A 444 -20.76 -0.95 -5.02
N SER A 445 -20.92 0.29 -5.49
CA SER A 445 -20.18 1.42 -4.90
C SER A 445 -20.51 1.50 -3.40
N LEU A 446 -19.46 1.63 -2.61
CA LEU A 446 -19.53 1.66 -1.16
C LEU A 446 -19.81 3.07 -0.70
N CYS A 447 -20.81 3.22 0.15
CA CYS A 447 -21.34 4.50 0.59
C CYS A 447 -21.22 4.61 2.10
N LEU A 448 -20.71 5.73 2.59
CA LEU A 448 -20.60 6.05 4.01
C LEU A 448 -21.13 7.45 4.27
N LYS A 449 -22.06 7.58 5.22
CA LYS A 449 -22.61 8.89 5.63
C LYS A 449 -21.68 9.63 6.59
N SER A 450 -20.98 8.88 7.43
CA SER A 450 -20.02 9.43 8.39
C SER A 450 -18.72 9.84 7.67
N PRO A 451 -18.08 10.95 8.08
CA PRO A 451 -16.75 11.28 7.58
C PRO A 451 -15.62 10.42 8.21
N GLN A 452 -15.92 9.56 9.19
CA GLN A 452 -14.93 8.77 9.94
C GLN A 452 -14.48 7.51 9.18
N LEU A 453 -13.63 7.68 8.16
CA LEU A 453 -13.17 6.60 7.28
C LEU A 453 -12.05 5.71 7.87
N ASN A 454 -11.46 6.09 9.02
CA ASN A 454 -10.37 5.38 9.69
C ASN A 454 -10.80 4.36 10.74
N ARG A 455 -12.10 4.17 10.94
CA ARG A 455 -12.61 3.23 11.94
C ARG A 455 -12.23 1.81 11.56
N LEU A 456 -11.75 1.04 12.54
CA LEU A 456 -11.44 -0.38 12.35
C LEU A 456 -12.66 -1.23 12.00
N ASP A 457 -13.87 -0.75 12.32
CA ASP A 457 -15.14 -1.41 12.02
C ASP A 457 -15.91 -0.75 10.86
N LEU A 458 -15.19 -0.11 9.92
CA LEU A 458 -15.76 0.61 8.77
C LEU A 458 -16.83 -0.20 8.04
N ASN A 459 -16.56 -1.49 7.81
CA ASN A 459 -17.44 -2.43 7.11
C ASN A 459 -18.84 -2.60 7.72
N ARG A 460 -19.05 -2.21 9.00
CA ARG A 460 -20.35 -2.24 9.68
C ARG A 460 -21.24 -1.04 9.34
N GLN A 461 -20.66 0.04 8.86
CA GLN A 461 -21.36 1.30 8.58
C GLN A 461 -21.51 1.59 7.09
N VAL A 462 -20.69 0.93 6.28
CA VAL A 462 -20.74 1.04 4.82
C VAL A 462 -21.93 0.27 4.29
N VAL A 463 -22.67 0.90 3.38
CA VAL A 463 -23.77 0.31 2.63
C VAL A 463 -23.51 0.41 1.13
N ARG A 464 -24.15 -0.43 0.33
CA ARG A 464 -24.00 -0.38 -1.13
C ARG A 464 -24.93 0.64 -1.75
N LEU A 465 -24.51 1.28 -2.84
CA LEU A 465 -25.33 2.26 -3.57
C LEU A 465 -26.67 1.68 -4.01
N ALA A 466 -26.70 0.41 -4.45
CA ALA A 466 -27.94 -0.28 -4.82
C ALA A 466 -28.97 -0.40 -3.68
N GLU A 467 -28.51 -0.44 -2.42
CA GLU A 467 -29.38 -0.50 -1.23
C GLU A 467 -29.91 0.89 -0.84
N LEU A 468 -29.13 1.94 -1.11
CA LEU A 468 -29.52 3.34 -0.85
C LEU A 468 -30.43 3.94 -1.92
N SER A 469 -30.23 3.58 -3.19
CA SER A 469 -30.91 4.22 -4.33
C SER A 469 -32.45 4.23 -4.21
N PRO A 470 -33.12 3.13 -3.80
CA PRO A 470 -34.58 3.14 -3.58
C PRO A 470 -35.02 4.06 -2.42
N LEU A 471 -34.21 4.12 -1.35
CA LEU A 471 -34.48 4.96 -0.18
C LEU A 471 -34.37 6.44 -0.55
N LEU A 472 -33.34 6.81 -1.30
CA LEU A 472 -33.11 8.18 -1.77
C LEU A 472 -34.19 8.63 -2.77
N ALA A 473 -34.65 7.73 -3.65
CA ALA A 473 -35.72 8.03 -4.61
C ALA A 473 -37.06 8.34 -3.92
N SER A 474 -37.35 7.74 -2.75
CA SER A 474 -38.58 8.02 -2.00
C SER A 474 -38.56 9.35 -1.23
N GLN A 475 -37.37 9.87 -0.89
CA GLN A 475 -37.16 11.17 -0.23
C GLN A 475 -37.16 12.37 -1.20
N GLN A 476 -37.32 12.12 -2.50
CA GLN A 476 -37.17 13.12 -3.56
C GLN A 476 -38.36 14.09 -3.68
N LYS A 477 -39.46 13.89 -2.93
CA LYS A 477 -40.54 14.86 -2.78
C LYS A 477 -40.12 15.99 -1.83
N GLY A 478 -39.39 16.98 -2.33
CA GLY A 478 -39.21 18.26 -1.63
C GLY A 478 -37.86 18.96 -1.74
N LEU A 479 -36.94 18.51 -2.61
CA LEU A 479 -35.59 19.09 -2.68
C LEU A 479 -35.39 19.90 -3.98
N GLU A 480 -35.54 21.22 -3.85
CA GLU A 480 -35.10 22.21 -4.84
C GLU A 480 -33.57 22.42 -4.75
N GLU A 481 -32.94 22.63 -5.91
CA GLU A 481 -31.59 23.15 -6.15
C GLU A 481 -30.42 22.64 -5.26
N PHE A 482 -29.75 21.57 -5.71
CA PHE A 482 -28.39 21.23 -5.30
C PHE A 482 -27.34 21.66 -6.34
N SER A 483 -26.22 22.17 -5.87
CA SER A 483 -25.04 22.50 -6.67
C SER A 483 -24.47 21.27 -7.40
N GLN A 484 -23.70 21.52 -8.48
CA GLN A 484 -23.03 20.47 -9.27
C GLN A 484 -22.30 19.45 -8.38
N PRO A 485 -22.29 18.15 -8.75
CA PRO A 485 -21.53 17.16 -8.01
C PRO A 485 -20.05 17.57 -7.99
N PRO A 486 -19.38 17.49 -6.82
CA PRO A 486 -17.96 17.75 -6.75
C PRO A 486 -17.20 16.76 -7.64
N SER A 487 -16.14 17.23 -8.28
CA SER A 487 -15.19 16.37 -8.99
C SER A 487 -14.55 15.37 -8.02
N CYS A 488 -14.11 14.21 -8.50
CA CYS A 488 -13.45 13.20 -7.67
C CYS A 488 -12.26 13.76 -6.86
N GLN A 489 -11.59 14.79 -7.39
CA GLN A 489 -10.47 15.46 -6.74
C GLN A 489 -10.93 16.36 -5.57
N GLU A 490 -12.07 17.03 -5.70
CA GLU A 490 -12.68 17.80 -4.62
C GLU A 490 -13.16 16.89 -3.50
N VAL A 491 -13.76 15.75 -3.83
CA VAL A 491 -14.15 14.73 -2.83
C VAL A 491 -12.93 14.23 -2.06
N LYS A 492 -11.85 13.83 -2.75
CA LYS A 492 -10.60 13.39 -2.10
C LYS A 492 -10.05 14.47 -1.17
N THR A 493 -10.04 15.73 -1.62
CA THR A 493 -9.53 16.85 -0.82
C THR A 493 -10.36 17.09 0.42
N GLN A 494 -11.69 17.10 0.30
CA GLN A 494 -12.61 17.28 1.42
C GLN A 494 -12.44 16.17 2.45
N VAL A 495 -12.35 14.91 2.00
CA VAL A 495 -12.10 13.76 2.88
C VAL A 495 -10.80 13.93 3.69
N VAL A 496 -9.70 14.32 3.04
CA VAL A 496 -8.41 14.52 3.71
C VAL A 496 -8.51 15.63 4.77
N VAL A 497 -9.20 16.73 4.47
CA VAL A 497 -9.40 17.83 5.42
C VAL A 497 -10.27 17.41 6.61
N ASP A 498 -11.35 16.67 6.35
CA ASP A 498 -12.24 16.16 7.39
C ASP A 498 -11.52 15.17 8.31
N PHE A 499 -10.69 14.29 7.75
CA PHE A 499 -9.84 13.36 8.50
C PHE A 499 -8.88 14.09 9.45
N MET A 500 -8.16 15.09 8.94
CA MET A 500 -7.27 15.94 9.76
C MET A 500 -8.05 16.64 10.88
N THR A 501 -9.25 17.14 10.57
CA THR A 501 -10.10 17.82 11.56
C THR A 501 -10.60 16.85 12.63
N ALA A 502 -10.95 15.62 12.27
CA ALA A 502 -11.38 14.59 13.23
C ALA A 502 -10.23 14.17 14.16
N GLU A 503 -9.02 13.91 13.63
CA GLU A 503 -7.83 13.64 14.44
C GLU A 503 -7.50 14.82 15.40
N LEU A 504 -7.66 16.06 14.92
CA LEU A 504 -7.52 17.27 15.73
C LEU A 504 -8.61 17.42 16.80
N ARG A 505 -9.85 17.03 16.52
CA ARG A 505 -10.94 17.06 17.52
C ARG A 505 -10.71 16.01 18.60
N GLU A 506 -10.37 14.78 18.23
CA GLU A 506 -10.07 13.74 19.21
C GLU A 506 -8.86 14.09 20.09
N THR A 507 -7.89 14.87 19.59
CA THR A 507 -6.79 15.40 20.43
C THR A 507 -7.28 16.48 21.38
N LEU A 508 -8.17 17.37 20.95
CA LEU A 508 -8.76 18.41 21.79
C LEU A 508 -9.70 17.85 22.88
N ASP A 509 -10.39 16.73 22.63
CA ASP A 509 -11.21 16.06 23.64
C ASP A 509 -10.38 15.51 24.82
N VAL A 510 -9.10 15.18 24.60
CA VAL A 510 -8.15 14.77 25.66
C VAL A 510 -7.67 15.97 26.49
N PHE A 511 -7.86 17.21 26.02
CA PHE A 511 -7.52 18.45 26.74
C PHE A 511 -8.72 19.14 27.42
N THR A 512 -9.89 18.49 27.48
CA THR A 512 -10.95 18.97 28.38
C THR A 512 -10.61 18.62 29.82
N PHE A 513 -9.77 19.46 30.45
CA PHE A 513 -9.74 19.56 31.90
C PHE A 513 -11.17 19.86 32.35
N LYS A 514 -11.80 18.89 33.03
CA LYS A 514 -12.91 19.23 33.92
C LYS A 514 -12.38 20.29 34.88
N PRO A 515 -12.94 21.49 34.95
CA PRO A 515 -12.61 22.40 36.04
C PRO A 515 -12.88 21.65 37.35
N LEU A 516 -11.88 21.57 38.22
CA LEU A 516 -12.07 21.10 39.59
C LEU A 516 -13.27 21.88 40.17
N PRO A 517 -14.27 21.20 40.76
CA PRO A 517 -15.30 21.91 41.50
C PRO A 517 -14.60 22.70 42.61
N LYS A 518 -14.88 24.01 42.67
CA LYS A 518 -14.43 24.84 43.78
C LYS A 518 -14.94 24.22 45.09
N MET A 519 -14.01 23.81 45.96
CA MET A 519 -14.19 23.80 47.41
C MET A 519 -13.09 24.66 48.01
#